data_AF-A0AAN6UTV9-F1
#
_entry.id   AF-A0AAN6UTV9-F1
#
_cell.length_a   1.000
_cell.length_b   1.000
_cell.length_c   1.000
_cell.angle_alpha   90.00
_cell.angle_beta   90.00
_cell.angle_gamma   90.00
#
_symmetry.space_group_name_H-M   'P 1'
#
loop_
_entity.id
_entity.type
_entity.pdbx_description
1 polymer ?
#
loop_
_entity_poly.entity_id
_entity_poly.type
_entity_poly.pdbx_seq_one_letter_code
_entity_poly.pdbx_strand_id
1 'polypeptide(L)'
;TAPCDTGTPLPKLLTLFPQVNFSHVDPLFPDKSSTPLAAARYGHTRRAILARGQRALAGIRDRYAEYYGDHHGENGDQKEKKQKAIVVVSHSGFLRVGLTGRWYMNADYRVFELEGGDSSSGEGDEGVRLREWEAMEKGGLGKSRVVVVPLGDDLPEEEGEEADVEVVDAL
;
A
#
# COMPACT_ATOMS: atom_id res chain seq x y z
N THR A 1 -10.85 27.44 0.14
CA THR A 1 -10.80 25.97 0.14
C THR A 1 -9.37 25.57 0.36
N ALA A 2 -9.06 24.79 1.40
CA ALA A 2 -7.71 24.23 1.51
C ALA A 2 -7.52 23.23 0.35
N PRO A 3 -6.29 23.06 -0.19
CA PRO A 3 -6.05 22.00 -1.14
C PRO A 3 -6.43 20.67 -0.48
N CYS A 4 -7.12 19.80 -1.21
CA CYS A 4 -7.56 18.50 -0.71
C CYS A 4 -6.40 17.59 -0.26
N ASP A 5 -5.15 17.97 -0.56
CA ASP A 5 -3.97 17.15 -0.42
C ASP A 5 -2.99 17.60 0.68
N THR A 6 -3.32 18.58 1.52
CA THR A 6 -2.39 19.09 2.56
C THR A 6 -2.43 18.34 3.89
N GLY A 7 -3.19 17.23 3.99
CA GLY A 7 -3.37 16.47 5.23
C GLY A 7 -3.88 17.34 6.40
N THR A 8 -3.91 16.80 7.62
CA THR A 8 -4.22 17.58 8.84
C THR A 8 -3.21 17.20 9.91
N PRO A 9 -2.53 18.17 10.56
CA PRO A 9 -1.54 17.85 11.58
C PRO A 9 -2.09 16.98 12.71
N LEU A 10 -1.28 16.03 13.19
CA LEU A 10 -1.65 15.09 14.26
C LEU A 10 -2.22 15.77 15.52
N PRO A 11 -1.67 16.89 16.04
CA PRO A 11 -2.24 17.55 17.22
C PRO A 11 -3.71 17.96 17.04
N LYS A 12 -4.09 18.36 15.82
CA LYS A 12 -5.47 18.70 15.49
C LYS A 12 -6.34 17.46 15.36
N LEU A 13 -5.84 16.39 14.74
CA LEU A 13 -6.56 15.11 14.64
C LEU A 13 -6.83 14.48 16.00
N LEU A 14 -5.85 14.51 16.91
CA LEU A 14 -6.00 14.00 18.29
C LEU A 14 -7.11 14.73 19.06
N THR A 15 -7.30 16.03 18.79
CA THR A 15 -8.38 16.80 19.40
C THR A 15 -9.76 16.41 18.84
N LEU A 16 -9.84 16.14 17.53
CA LEU A 16 -11.09 15.78 16.86
C LEU A 16 -11.49 14.32 17.07
N PHE A 17 -10.51 13.43 17.20
CA PHE A 17 -10.69 11.98 17.27
C PHE A 17 -9.83 11.37 18.39
N PRO A 18 -10.09 11.73 19.66
CA PRO A 18 -9.27 11.28 20.79
C PRO A 18 -9.29 9.76 21.00
N GLN A 19 -10.27 9.06 20.44
CA GLN A 19 -10.39 7.59 20.50
C GLN A 19 -9.51 6.86 19.47
N VAL A 20 -8.93 7.56 18.50
CA VAL A 20 -8.13 6.95 17.43
C VAL A 20 -6.66 6.93 17.83
N ASN A 21 -6.02 5.76 17.74
CA ASN A 21 -4.58 5.64 17.93
C ASN A 21 -3.83 6.09 16.67
N PHE A 22 -3.08 7.18 16.77
CA PHE A 22 -2.24 7.70 15.68
C PHE A 22 -0.75 7.33 15.80
N SER A 23 -0.35 6.44 16.73
CA SER A 23 1.06 6.09 16.98
C SER A 23 1.79 5.48 15.78
N HIS A 24 1.05 4.95 14.80
CA HIS A 24 1.60 4.33 13.60
C HIS A 24 1.55 5.26 12.36
N VAL A 25 1.08 6.50 12.52
CA VAL A 25 1.16 7.48 11.43
C VAL A 25 2.62 7.87 11.20
N ASP A 26 3.04 7.92 9.94
CA ASP A 26 4.38 8.35 9.56
C ASP A 26 4.69 9.73 10.18
N PRO A 27 5.79 9.90 10.93
CA PRO A 27 6.14 11.17 11.58
C PRO A 27 6.29 12.35 10.61
N LEU A 28 6.55 12.10 9.32
CA LEU A 28 6.62 13.15 8.30
C LEU A 28 5.22 13.68 7.94
N PHE A 29 4.15 12.94 8.21
CA PHE A 29 2.79 13.41 7.93
C PHE A 29 2.45 14.67 8.77
N PRO A 30 1.80 15.70 8.20
CA PRO A 30 1.23 15.75 6.85
C PRO A 30 2.16 16.38 5.80
N ASP A 31 3.43 16.60 6.11
CA ASP A 31 4.39 17.16 5.14
C ASP A 31 4.68 16.17 4.01
N LYS A 32 4.57 16.69 2.78
CA LYS A 32 4.78 15.95 1.54
C LYS A 32 5.89 16.51 0.68
N SER A 33 6.45 17.68 1.02
CA SER A 33 7.33 18.42 0.10
C SER A 33 8.36 19.33 0.75
N SER A 34 8.24 19.65 2.05
CA SER A 34 9.09 20.67 2.68
C SER A 34 10.55 20.23 2.83
N THR A 35 10.82 18.92 2.78
CA THR A 35 12.16 18.33 2.80
C THR A 35 12.37 17.39 1.61
N PRO A 36 13.61 17.19 1.14
CA PRO A 36 13.90 16.18 0.12
C PRO A 36 13.43 14.78 0.51
N LEU A 37 13.51 14.43 1.79
CA LEU A 37 13.01 13.16 2.31
C LEU A 37 11.47 13.06 2.19
N ALA A 38 10.73 14.11 2.56
CA ALA A 38 9.28 14.14 2.41
C ALA A 38 8.88 14.10 0.93
N ALA A 39 9.56 14.87 0.08
CA ALA A 39 9.33 14.89 -1.36
C ALA A 39 9.57 13.53 -2.01
N ALA A 40 10.66 12.84 -1.65
CA ALA A 40 10.95 11.49 -2.14
C ALA A 40 9.94 10.45 -1.62
N ARG A 41 9.51 10.56 -0.35
CA ARG A 41 8.60 9.57 0.26
C ARG A 41 7.15 9.72 -0.19
N TYR A 42 6.68 10.96 -0.40
CA TYR A 42 5.31 11.28 -0.79
C TYR A 42 5.17 11.72 -2.25
N GLY A 43 6.26 11.71 -3.00
CA GLY A 43 6.29 12.03 -4.42
C GLY A 43 5.37 11.16 -5.25
N HIS A 44 5.01 11.67 -6.43
CA HIS A 44 4.14 10.98 -7.39
C HIS A 44 4.92 10.12 -8.38
N THR A 45 6.22 9.95 -8.16
CA THR A 45 7.12 9.15 -9.02
C THR A 45 6.85 7.66 -8.86
N ARG A 46 7.28 6.89 -9.86
CA ARG A 46 7.15 5.44 -9.91
C ARG A 46 7.74 4.79 -8.66
N ARG A 47 9.00 5.12 -8.35
CA ARG A 47 9.70 4.64 -7.15
C ARG A 47 8.93 4.96 -5.87
N ALA A 48 8.48 6.21 -5.69
CA ALA A 48 7.78 6.64 -4.49
C ALA A 48 6.43 5.94 -4.29
N ILE A 49 5.64 5.79 -5.37
CA ILE A 49 4.32 5.12 -5.33
C ILE A 49 4.47 3.63 -5.04
N LEU A 50 5.37 2.93 -5.73
CA LEU A 50 5.61 1.49 -5.52
C LEU A 50 6.11 1.21 -4.10
N ALA A 51 7.05 2.03 -3.60
CA ALA A 51 7.54 1.90 -2.24
C ALA A 51 6.44 2.16 -1.19
N ARG A 52 5.51 3.09 -1.44
CA ARG A 52 4.32 3.28 -0.58
C ARG A 52 3.36 2.10 -0.66
N GLY A 53 3.15 1.53 -1.85
CA GLY A 53 2.34 0.33 -2.06
C GLY A 53 2.85 -0.85 -1.23
N GLN A 54 4.15 -1.15 -1.35
CA GLN A 54 4.78 -2.23 -0.58
C GLN A 54 4.74 -2.00 0.93
N ARG A 55 5.01 -0.77 1.40
CA ARG A 55 4.86 -0.44 2.83
C ARG A 55 3.43 -0.62 3.32
N ALA A 56 2.42 -0.28 2.52
CA ALA A 56 1.03 -0.47 2.87
C ALA A 56 0.68 -1.95 3.00
N LEU A 57 1.12 -2.79 2.05
CA LEU A 57 0.88 -4.24 2.09
C LEU A 57 1.57 -4.90 3.29
N ALA A 58 2.84 -4.58 3.54
CA ALA A 58 3.56 -5.04 4.72
C ALA A 58 2.86 -4.60 6.01
N GLY A 59 2.44 -3.34 6.11
CA GLY A 59 1.69 -2.83 7.26
C GLY A 59 0.36 -3.56 7.48
N ILE A 60 -0.39 -3.86 6.42
CA ILE A 60 -1.64 -4.63 6.50
C ILE A 60 -1.36 -6.05 7.00
N ARG A 61 -0.35 -6.73 6.44
CA ARG A 61 0.06 -8.07 6.86
C ARG A 61 0.47 -8.10 8.33
N ASP A 62 1.36 -7.20 8.73
CA ASP A 62 1.92 -7.17 10.08
C ASP A 62 0.83 -6.87 11.13
N ARG A 63 -0.10 -5.95 10.81
CA ARG A 63 -1.25 -5.68 11.69
C ARG A 63 -2.22 -6.84 11.73
N TYR A 64 -2.48 -7.50 10.60
CA TYR A 64 -3.30 -8.72 10.59
C TYR A 64 -2.69 -9.80 11.50
N ALA A 65 -1.38 -10.04 11.39
CA ALA A 65 -0.65 -10.98 12.23
C ALA A 65 -0.68 -10.58 13.73
N GLU A 66 -0.49 -9.30 14.05
CA GLU A 66 -0.56 -8.82 15.45
C GLU A 66 -1.96 -9.00 16.06
N TYR A 67 -3.02 -8.66 15.33
CA TYR A 67 -4.40 -8.69 15.84
C TYR A 67 -5.06 -10.07 15.75
N TYR A 68 -4.72 -10.87 14.73
CA TYR A 68 -5.41 -12.11 14.36
C TYR A 68 -4.49 -13.31 14.14
N GLY A 69 -3.18 -13.15 14.25
CA GLY A 69 -2.23 -14.26 14.23
C GLY A 69 -2.51 -15.26 15.37
N ASP A 70 -1.87 -16.42 15.29
CA ASP A 70 -2.01 -17.48 16.31
C ASP A 70 -1.41 -17.01 17.65
N HIS A 71 -2.20 -16.27 18.42
CA HIS A 71 -2.01 -16.17 19.85
C HIS A 71 -2.53 -17.48 20.43
N HIS A 72 -1.65 -18.49 20.52
CA HIS A 72 -1.90 -19.63 21.39
C HIS A 72 -2.11 -19.08 22.80
N GLY A 73 -3.37 -18.92 23.21
CA GLY A 73 -3.67 -18.65 24.61
C GLY A 73 -3.09 -19.77 25.46
N GLU A 74 -2.42 -19.44 26.55
CA GLU A 74 -1.79 -20.38 27.50
C GLU A 74 -2.73 -21.47 28.06
N ASN A 75 -4.04 -21.43 27.74
CA ASN A 75 -5.06 -22.31 28.30
C ASN A 75 -5.85 -23.15 27.29
N GLY A 76 -5.33 -23.41 26.08
CA GLY A 76 -5.87 -24.47 25.20
C GLY A 76 -7.31 -24.30 24.69
N ASP A 77 -8.00 -23.23 25.07
CA ASP A 77 -9.31 -22.89 24.51
C ASP A 77 -9.11 -22.43 23.07
N GLN A 78 -9.50 -23.28 22.12
CA GLN A 78 -9.65 -22.95 20.70
C GLN A 78 -10.70 -21.85 20.57
N LYS A 79 -10.27 -20.59 20.72
CA LYS A 79 -11.05 -19.44 20.29
C LYS A 79 -11.24 -19.61 18.78
N GLU A 80 -12.47 -19.85 18.32
CA GLU A 80 -12.78 -19.96 16.90
C GLU A 80 -12.02 -18.87 16.14
N LYS A 81 -11.14 -19.27 15.21
CA LYS A 81 -10.47 -18.36 14.27
C LYS A 81 -11.57 -17.75 13.40
N LYS A 82 -12.24 -16.71 13.89
CA LYS A 82 -13.08 -15.86 13.06
C LYS A 82 -12.16 -15.23 12.03
N GLN A 83 -12.16 -15.79 10.83
CA GLN A 83 -11.51 -15.19 9.68
C GLN A 83 -12.04 -13.76 9.56
N LYS A 84 -11.15 -12.79 9.66
CA LYS A 84 -11.52 -11.37 9.62
C LYS A 84 -11.02 -10.77 8.31
N ALA A 85 -11.89 -10.00 7.67
CA ALA A 85 -11.53 -9.22 6.49
C ALA A 85 -10.95 -7.86 6.91
N ILE A 86 -9.97 -7.37 6.16
CA ILE A 86 -9.50 -5.98 6.24
C ILE A 86 -10.13 -5.21 5.08
N VAL A 87 -10.77 -4.07 5.39
CA VAL A 87 -11.34 -3.17 4.38
C VAL A 87 -10.37 -2.02 4.17
N VAL A 88 -9.91 -1.85 2.92
CA VAL A 88 -9.03 -0.75 2.51
C VAL A 88 -9.84 0.24 1.69
N VAL A 89 -9.84 1.51 2.10
CA VAL A 89 -10.44 2.62 1.36
C VAL A 89 -9.33 3.54 0.87
N SER A 90 -9.25 3.75 -0.44
CA SER A 90 -8.19 4.57 -1.06
C SER A 90 -8.65 5.13 -2.41
N HIS A 91 -7.75 5.81 -3.10
CA HIS A 91 -8.00 6.36 -4.44
C HIS A 91 -7.64 5.36 -5.54
N SER A 92 -8.42 5.39 -6.63
CA SER A 92 -8.28 4.48 -7.75
C SER A 92 -6.89 4.49 -8.36
N GLY A 93 -6.25 5.66 -8.48
CA GLY A 93 -4.88 5.79 -8.99
C GLY A 93 -3.90 4.98 -8.15
N PHE A 94 -3.88 5.20 -6.83
CA PHE A 94 -2.95 4.49 -5.93
C PHE A 94 -3.24 2.99 -5.88
N LEU A 95 -4.51 2.58 -5.80
CA LEU A 95 -4.86 1.15 -5.84
C LEU A 95 -4.42 0.49 -7.15
N ARG A 96 -4.63 1.16 -8.29
CA ARG A 96 -4.28 0.66 -9.62
C ARG A 96 -2.78 0.49 -9.78
N VAL A 97 -1.99 1.55 -9.64
CA VAL A 97 -0.57 1.51 -10.01
C VAL A 97 0.36 1.22 -8.85
N GLY A 98 -0.11 1.36 -7.60
CA GLY A 98 0.69 1.09 -6.41
C GLY A 98 0.46 -0.28 -5.78
N LEU A 99 -0.72 -0.89 -5.94
CA LEU A 99 -1.08 -2.12 -5.22
C LEU A 99 -1.51 -3.29 -6.11
N THR A 100 -2.45 -3.09 -7.05
CA THR A 100 -3.21 -4.23 -7.59
C THR A 100 -3.17 -4.39 -9.10
N GLY A 101 -2.73 -3.39 -9.86
CA GLY A 101 -2.81 -3.39 -11.33
C GLY A 101 -4.24 -3.30 -11.88
N ARG A 102 -5.25 -3.11 -11.01
CA ARG A 102 -6.67 -3.12 -11.39
C ARG A 102 -7.29 -1.73 -11.41
N TRP A 103 -8.27 -1.54 -12.28
CA TRP A 103 -9.08 -0.33 -12.30
C TRP A 103 -10.17 -0.37 -11.22
N TYR A 104 -10.47 0.82 -10.67
CA TYR A 104 -11.53 1.06 -9.70
C TYR A 104 -12.34 2.28 -10.13
N MET A 105 -13.61 2.06 -10.50
CA MET A 105 -14.58 3.14 -10.61
C MET A 105 -15.14 3.50 -9.22
N ASN A 106 -15.76 4.68 -9.10
CA ASN A 106 -16.22 5.19 -7.80
C ASN A 106 -17.08 4.16 -7.04
N ALA A 107 -16.64 3.88 -5.81
CA ALA A 107 -17.22 2.92 -4.87
C ALA A 107 -17.21 1.44 -5.31
N ASP A 108 -16.59 1.10 -6.43
CA ASP A 108 -16.35 -0.29 -6.79
C ASP A 108 -15.27 -0.91 -5.89
N TYR A 109 -15.29 -2.22 -5.72
CA TYR A 109 -14.40 -2.93 -4.82
C TYR A 109 -13.89 -4.22 -5.46
N ARG A 110 -12.78 -4.74 -4.93
CA ARG A 110 -12.17 -6.00 -5.34
C ARG A 110 -11.65 -6.70 -4.08
N VAL A 111 -11.63 -8.03 -4.10
CA VAL A 111 -11.20 -8.86 -2.97
C VAL A 111 -9.92 -9.58 -3.36
N PHE A 112 -8.94 -9.54 -2.45
CA PHE A 112 -7.63 -10.13 -2.63
C PHE A 112 -7.25 -10.94 -1.40
N GLU A 113 -6.43 -11.96 -1.61
CA GLU A 113 -5.65 -12.63 -0.59
C GLU A 113 -4.22 -12.11 -0.58
N LEU A 114 -3.65 -11.99 0.61
CA LEU A 114 -2.25 -11.63 0.79
C LEU A 114 -1.40 -12.89 0.61
N GLU A 115 -0.37 -12.79 -0.22
CA GLU A 115 0.58 -13.88 -0.49
C GLU A 115 2.02 -13.39 -0.35
N GLY A 116 2.93 -14.29 0.03
CA GLY A 116 4.37 -14.00 0.11
C GLY A 116 4.82 -13.19 1.35
N GLY A 117 6.13 -12.99 1.43
CA GLY A 117 6.83 -12.26 2.48
C GLY A 117 6.84 -13.00 3.82
N ASP A 118 7.79 -13.92 4.01
CA ASP A 118 8.14 -14.35 5.37
C ASP A 118 8.81 -13.17 6.08
N SER A 119 8.54 -13.00 7.38
CA SER A 119 9.03 -11.86 8.18
C SER A 119 10.56 -11.80 8.33
N SER A 120 11.29 -12.70 7.66
CA SER A 120 12.72 -12.96 7.80
C SER A 120 13.38 -13.28 6.46
N SER A 121 13.59 -12.32 5.56
CA SER A 121 14.58 -12.52 4.49
C SER A 121 15.05 -11.22 3.83
N GLY A 122 16.31 -11.25 3.40
CA GLY A 122 17.09 -10.13 2.87
C GLY A 122 16.92 -9.91 1.36
N GLU A 123 17.94 -9.29 0.76
CA GLU A 123 17.97 -8.91 -0.66
C GLU A 123 17.54 -10.05 -1.58
N GLY A 124 16.47 -9.81 -2.35
CA GLY A 124 15.86 -10.76 -3.29
C GLY A 124 14.43 -11.19 -2.95
N ASP A 125 13.89 -10.80 -1.78
CA ASP A 125 12.49 -11.10 -1.43
C ASP A 125 11.50 -10.33 -2.35
N GLU A 126 10.53 -11.06 -2.90
CA GLU A 126 9.57 -10.54 -3.88
C GLU A 126 8.47 -9.66 -3.27
N GLY A 127 8.60 -9.30 -1.98
CA GLY A 127 7.67 -8.47 -1.22
C GLY A 127 6.33 -9.13 -0.94
N VAL A 128 5.43 -8.39 -0.28
CA VAL A 128 4.06 -8.85 -0.08
C VAL A 128 3.27 -8.66 -1.38
N ARG A 129 2.53 -9.68 -1.78
CA ARG A 129 1.74 -9.74 -3.02
C ARG A 129 0.25 -9.89 -2.73
N LEU A 130 -0.54 -9.59 -3.76
CA LEU A 130 -1.99 -9.73 -3.73
C LEU A 130 -2.45 -10.68 -4.84
N ARG A 131 -3.17 -11.73 -4.46
CA ARG A 131 -3.90 -12.59 -5.40
C ARG A 131 -5.37 -12.22 -5.38
N GLU A 132 -5.89 -11.78 -6.52
CA GLU A 132 -7.31 -11.45 -6.65
C GLU A 132 -8.19 -12.70 -6.68
N TRP A 133 -9.37 -12.62 -6.08
CA TRP A 133 -10.41 -13.64 -6.25
C TRP A 133 -10.93 -13.67 -7.69
N GLU A 134 -11.13 -14.87 -8.24
CA GLU A 134 -11.59 -15.06 -9.63
C GLU A 134 -12.91 -14.33 -9.93
N ALA A 135 -13.83 -14.29 -8.95
CA ALA A 135 -15.12 -13.62 -9.07
C ALA A 135 -15.04 -12.09 -9.22
N MET A 136 -13.86 -11.49 -9.01
CA MET A 136 -13.69 -10.03 -8.97
C MET A 136 -13.26 -9.42 -10.32
N GLU A 137 -13.21 -10.18 -11.41
CA GLU A 137 -12.75 -9.70 -12.72
C GLU A 137 -13.35 -8.33 -13.10
N LYS A 138 -14.68 -8.18 -12.98
CA LYS A 138 -15.44 -6.96 -13.29
C LYS A 138 -15.53 -5.95 -12.14
N GLY A 139 -14.90 -6.22 -11.01
CA GLY A 139 -15.16 -5.54 -9.74
C GLY A 139 -16.47 -6.02 -9.11
N GLY A 140 -16.60 -5.86 -7.80
CA GLY A 140 -17.75 -6.31 -7.03
C GLY A 140 -19.06 -5.58 -7.37
N LEU A 141 -18.99 -4.37 -7.92
CA LEU A 141 -20.13 -3.64 -8.47
C LEU A 141 -20.24 -3.73 -10.00
N GLY A 142 -19.30 -4.38 -10.68
CA GLY A 142 -19.32 -4.51 -12.15
C GLY A 142 -19.06 -3.20 -12.90
N LYS A 143 -18.51 -2.17 -12.24
CA LYS A 143 -18.35 -0.82 -12.83
C LYS A 143 -16.96 -0.60 -13.40
N SER A 144 -15.97 -1.35 -12.94
CA SER A 144 -14.57 -1.15 -13.27
C SER A 144 -14.18 -1.81 -14.59
N ARG A 145 -13.14 -1.29 -15.23
CA ARG A 145 -12.54 -1.93 -16.42
C ARG A 145 -11.91 -3.26 -16.02
N VAL A 146 -12.01 -4.25 -16.91
CA VAL A 146 -11.44 -5.60 -16.71
C VAL A 146 -9.96 -5.70 -17.07
N VAL A 147 -9.39 -4.64 -17.67
CA VAL A 147 -7.98 -4.58 -18.07
C VAL A 147 -7.07 -4.57 -16.84
N VAL A 148 -5.94 -5.28 -16.93
CA VAL A 148 -4.84 -5.25 -15.95
C VAL A 148 -3.72 -4.39 -16.51
N VAL A 149 -3.11 -3.56 -15.65
CA VAL A 149 -1.90 -2.80 -15.98
C VAL A 149 -0.74 -3.22 -15.07
N PRO A 150 0.51 -3.10 -15.52
CA PRO A 150 1.67 -3.27 -14.65
C PRO A 150 1.65 -2.31 -13.46
N LEU A 151 2.27 -2.69 -12.35
CA LEU A 151 2.49 -1.75 -11.26
C LEU A 151 3.49 -0.68 -11.70
N GLY A 152 3.18 0.57 -11.34
CA GLY A 152 3.94 1.74 -11.73
C GLY A 152 3.68 2.26 -13.15
N ASP A 153 2.69 1.71 -13.84
CA ASP A 153 2.29 2.16 -15.18
C ASP A 153 1.89 3.65 -15.22
N ASP A 154 2.28 4.35 -16.30
CA ASP A 154 2.09 5.79 -16.51
C ASP A 154 2.63 6.72 -15.38
N LEU A 155 3.53 6.25 -14.52
CA LEU A 155 4.14 7.10 -13.50
C LEU A 155 5.46 7.70 -13.98
N PRO A 156 5.79 8.96 -13.58
CA PRO A 156 7.06 9.55 -13.91
C PRO A 156 8.20 8.85 -13.16
N GLU A 157 9.34 8.68 -13.82
CA GLU A 157 10.58 8.30 -13.16
C GLU A 157 11.14 9.48 -12.34
N GLU A 158 12.11 9.21 -11.48
CA GLU A 158 12.78 10.28 -10.75
C GLU A 158 13.77 11.03 -11.65
N GLU A 159 13.74 12.36 -11.57
CA GLU A 159 14.74 13.20 -12.24
C GLU A 159 16.13 12.90 -11.62
N GLY A 160 17.00 12.20 -12.35
CA GLY A 160 18.38 11.92 -11.95
C GLY A 160 18.85 10.47 -12.04
N GLU A 161 18.00 9.51 -12.44
CA GLU A 161 18.46 8.18 -12.87
C GLU A 161 18.89 8.26 -14.34
N GLU A 162 20.12 8.74 -14.60
CA GLU A 162 20.75 8.49 -15.90
C GLU A 162 20.88 6.97 -16.07
N ALA A 163 20.37 6.48 -17.20
CA ALA A 163 20.51 5.09 -17.62
C ALA A 163 21.98 4.68 -17.59
N ASP A 164 22.29 3.56 -16.95
CA ASP A 164 23.57 2.88 -17.10
C ASP A 164 23.86 2.70 -18.60
N VAL A 165 24.78 3.51 -19.12
CA VAL A 165 25.23 3.44 -20.51
C VAL A 165 26.02 2.14 -20.68
N GLU A 166 25.67 1.40 -21.73
CA GLU A 166 26.27 0.15 -22.17
C GLU A 166 27.79 0.09 -21.95
N VAL A 167 28.24 -1.02 -21.36
CA VAL A 167 29.64 -1.44 -21.39
C VAL A 167 30.02 -1.63 -22.86
N VAL A 168 30.75 -0.67 -23.41
CA VAL A 168 31.47 -0.87 -24.67
C VAL A 168 32.67 -1.76 -24.40
N ASP A 169 32.58 -3.02 -24.84
CA ASP A 169 33.74 -3.89 -25.01
C ASP A 169 34.74 -3.20 -25.96
N ALA A 170 35.90 -2.85 -25.43
CA ALA A 170 37.05 -2.47 -26.24
C ALA A 170 37.98 -3.67 -26.39
N LEU A 171 38.14 -4.09 -27.64
CA LEU A 171 39.09 -5.10 -28.16
C LEU A 171 40.54 -4.77 -27.81
#